data_AF-A0A1X9YJT5-F1
#
_entry.id   AF-A0A1X9YJT5-F1
#
_cell.length_a   1.000
_cell.length_b   1.000
_cell.length_c   1.000
_cell.angle_alpha   90.00
_cell.angle_beta   90.00
_cell.angle_gamma   90.00
#
_symmetry.space_group_name_H-M   'P 1'
#
loop_
_entity.id
_entity.type
_entity.pdbx_description
1 polymer ?
#
loop_
_entity_poly.entity_id
_entity_poly.type
_entity_poly.pdbx_seq_one_letter_code
_entity_poly.pdbx_strand_id
1 'polypeptide(L)'
;MSRRIWIIAGLVALLAVALWIGPRSCASAERSAAIAAAGQARAEGQTRAATDATAITATSMEAAAASDQLGRDTADVIRATPGAAAPIDPAVNAAALRRICLRAAYRDQPRCVALLGPRASTIDR
;
A
#
# COMPACT_ATOMS: atom_id res chain seq x y z
N MET A 1 -2.37 -7.12 -79.96
CA MET A 1 -2.70 -8.05 -78.86
C MET A 1 -1.83 -7.82 -77.61
N SER A 2 -0.52 -7.55 -77.76
CA SER A 2 0.43 -7.28 -76.67
C SER A 2 0.07 -6.13 -75.72
N ARG A 3 -0.44 -4.99 -76.22
CA ARG A 3 -0.74 -3.81 -75.39
C ARG A 3 -1.83 -4.06 -74.33
N ARG A 4 -2.82 -4.91 -74.61
CA ARG A 4 -3.88 -5.25 -73.64
C ARG A 4 -3.35 -6.16 -72.52
N ILE A 5 -2.43 -7.06 -72.85
CA ILE A 5 -1.80 -7.97 -71.88
C ILE A 5 -0.96 -7.17 -70.87
N TRP A 6 -0.20 -6.17 -71.35
CA TRP A 6 0.58 -5.28 -70.47
C TRP A 6 -0.28 -4.45 -69.53
N ILE A 7 -1.44 -3.95 -70.01
CA ILE A 7 -2.38 -3.18 -69.17
C ILE A 7 -2.97 -4.07 -68.07
N ILE A 8 -3.38 -5.30 -68.41
CA ILE A 8 -3.95 -6.25 -67.45
C ILE A 8 -2.87 -6.66 -66.42
N ALA A 9 -1.65 -6.95 -66.86
CA ALA A 9 -0.55 -7.29 -65.97
C ALA A 9 -0.22 -6.15 -65.00
N GLY A 10 -0.22 -4.90 -65.48
CA GLY A 10 -0.03 -3.72 -64.63
C GLY A 10 -1.13 -3.56 -63.57
N LEU A 11 -2.39 -3.75 -63.95
CA LEU A 11 -3.53 -3.68 -63.03
C LEU A 11 -3.47 -4.78 -61.96
N VAL A 12 -3.13 -6.01 -62.34
CA VAL A 12 -3.00 -7.14 -61.41
C VAL A 12 -1.85 -6.91 -60.43
N ALA A 13 -0.72 -6.40 -60.90
CA ALA A 13 0.42 -6.05 -60.03
C ALA A 13 0.04 -4.95 -59.02
N LEU A 14 -0.69 -3.93 -59.45
CA LEU A 14 -1.13 -2.83 -58.59
C LEU A 14 -2.13 -3.30 -57.52
N LEU A 15 -3.07 -4.17 -57.90
CA LEU A 15 -4.01 -4.82 -56.97
C LEU A 15 -3.29 -5.70 -55.95
N ALA A 16 -2.29 -6.47 -56.37
CA ALA A 16 -1.50 -7.31 -55.47
C ALA A 16 -0.73 -6.47 -54.42
N VAL A 17 -0.15 -5.35 -54.84
CA VAL A 17 0.54 -4.42 -53.92
C VAL A 17 -0.45 -3.77 -52.95
N ALA A 18 -1.63 -3.35 -53.43
CA ALA A 18 -2.67 -2.78 -52.58
C ALA A 18 -3.17 -3.79 -51.53
N LEU A 19 -3.40 -5.06 -51.92
CA LEU A 19 -3.80 -6.13 -51.01
C LEU A 19 -2.71 -6.46 -49.97
N TRP A 20 -1.44 -6.31 -50.34
CA TRP A 20 -0.32 -6.61 -49.45
C TRP A 20 -0.10 -5.53 -48.38
N ILE A 21 -0.28 -4.25 -48.75
CA ILE A 21 0.01 -3.10 -47.88
C ILE A 21 -1.21 -2.69 -47.04
N GLY A 22 -2.41 -2.71 -47.62
CA GLY A 22 -3.66 -2.29 -46.99
C GLY A 22 -3.87 -2.86 -45.57
N PRO A 23 -3.89 -4.20 -45.37
CA PRO A 23 -4.18 -4.78 -44.06
C PRO A 23 -3.09 -4.48 -43.01
N ARG A 24 -1.83 -4.28 -43.42
CA ARG A 24 -0.74 -3.94 -42.49
C ARG A 24 -0.87 -2.53 -41.94
N SER A 25 -1.38 -1.60 -42.75
CA SER A 25 -1.58 -0.21 -42.35
C SER A 25 -2.76 0.01 -41.41
N CYS A 26 -3.85 -0.75 -41.54
CA CYS A 26 -4.96 -0.70 -40.56
C CYS A 26 -4.54 -1.28 -39.21
N ALA A 27 -3.85 -2.43 -39.20
CA ALA A 27 -3.41 -3.06 -37.96
C ALA A 27 -2.42 -2.19 -37.16
N SER A 28 -1.54 -1.44 -37.84
CA SER A 28 -0.63 -0.50 -37.16
C SER A 28 -1.37 0.71 -36.60
N ALA A 29 -2.36 1.24 -37.32
CA ALA A 29 -3.19 2.36 -36.86
C ALA A 29 -4.01 1.98 -35.62
N GLU A 30 -4.69 0.83 -35.64
CA GLU A 30 -5.46 0.32 -34.48
C GLU A 30 -4.55 0.08 -33.27
N ARG A 31 -3.37 -0.52 -33.48
CA ARG A 31 -2.40 -0.72 -32.41
C ARG A 31 -1.90 0.60 -31.82
N SER A 32 -1.65 1.61 -32.66
CA SER A 32 -1.22 2.93 -32.20
C SER A 32 -2.31 3.63 -31.37
N ALA A 33 -3.57 3.53 -31.80
CA ALA A 33 -4.71 4.07 -31.06
C ALA A 33 -4.90 3.37 -29.70
N ALA A 34 -4.75 2.04 -29.66
CA ALA A 34 -4.81 1.28 -28.41
C ALA A 34 -3.67 1.65 -27.45
N ILE A 35 -2.44 1.83 -27.95
CA ILE A 35 -1.30 2.27 -27.13
C ILE A 35 -1.54 3.68 -26.59
N ALA A 36 -2.06 4.59 -27.42
CA ALA A 36 -2.37 5.96 -27.00
C ALA A 36 -3.46 5.97 -25.90
N ALA A 37 -4.55 5.22 -26.09
CA ALA A 37 -5.62 5.09 -25.11
C ALA A 37 -5.13 4.48 -23.79
N ALA A 38 -4.29 3.44 -23.86
CA ALA A 38 -3.66 2.86 -22.67
C ALA A 38 -2.70 3.83 -21.97
N GLY A 39 -1.95 4.63 -22.73
CA GLY A 39 -1.10 5.70 -22.20
C GLY A 39 -1.90 6.77 -21.46
N GLN A 40 -3.01 7.22 -22.06
CA GLN A 40 -3.91 8.20 -21.46
C GLN A 40 -4.57 7.64 -20.18
N ALA A 41 -5.08 6.41 -20.22
CA ALA A 41 -5.67 5.77 -19.05
C ALA A 41 -4.65 5.59 -17.91
N ARG A 42 -3.39 5.29 -18.24
CA ARG A 42 -2.30 5.24 -17.24
C ARG A 42 -2.00 6.61 -16.66
N ALA A 43 -1.94 7.66 -17.48
CA ALA A 43 -1.71 9.02 -17.02
C ALA A 43 -2.83 9.49 -16.07
N GLU A 44 -4.09 9.30 -16.46
CA GLU A 44 -5.25 9.63 -15.61
C GLU A 44 -5.23 8.82 -14.31
N GLY A 45 -4.92 7.52 -14.39
CA GLY A 45 -4.77 6.66 -13.22
C GLY A 45 -3.66 7.12 -12.27
N GLN A 46 -2.51 7.53 -12.80
CA GLN A 46 -1.41 8.08 -12.00
C GLN A 46 -1.79 9.40 -11.32
N THR A 47 -2.49 10.29 -12.03
CA THR A 47 -2.96 11.55 -11.43
C THR A 47 -3.95 11.29 -10.30
N ARG A 48 -4.93 10.39 -10.48
CA ARG A 48 -5.87 10.00 -9.41
C ARG A 48 -5.17 9.32 -8.24
N ALA A 49 -4.24 8.42 -8.50
CA ALA A 49 -3.45 7.77 -7.46
C ALA A 49 -2.62 8.79 -6.66
N ALA A 50 -2.05 9.80 -7.33
CA ALA A 50 -1.33 10.88 -6.66
C ALA A 50 -2.27 11.71 -5.77
N THR A 51 -3.46 12.09 -6.26
CA THR A 51 -4.43 12.84 -5.46
C THR A 51 -4.88 12.04 -4.24
N ASP A 52 -5.18 10.75 -4.42
CA ASP A 52 -5.62 9.88 -3.33
C ASP A 52 -4.50 9.68 -2.30
N ALA A 53 -3.27 9.46 -2.75
CA ALA A 53 -2.11 9.34 -1.87
C ALA A 53 -1.91 10.62 -1.03
N THR A 54 -2.04 11.80 -1.65
CA THR A 54 -1.95 13.07 -0.91
C THR A 54 -3.09 13.25 0.10
N ALA A 55 -4.32 12.86 -0.25
CA ALA A 55 -5.47 12.94 0.65
C ALA A 55 -5.33 11.98 1.84
N ILE A 56 -4.89 10.75 1.59
CA ILE A 56 -4.61 9.76 2.65
C ILE A 56 -3.48 10.27 3.57
N THR A 57 -2.42 10.82 2.99
CA THR A 57 -1.31 11.37 3.77
C THR A 57 -1.77 12.52 4.65
N ALA A 58 -2.54 13.47 4.11
CA ALA A 58 -3.08 14.59 4.87
C ALA A 58 -3.98 14.13 6.03
N THR A 59 -4.94 13.26 5.75
CA THR A 59 -5.86 12.75 6.79
C THR A 59 -5.15 11.95 7.88
N SER A 60 -4.15 11.14 7.51
CA SER A 60 -3.33 10.39 8.48
C SER A 60 -2.47 11.31 9.35
N MET A 61 -1.91 12.39 8.79
CA MET A 61 -1.16 13.39 9.56
C MET A 61 -2.06 14.14 10.55
N GLU A 62 -3.25 14.55 10.12
CA GLU A 62 -4.24 15.20 10.99
C GLU A 62 -4.68 14.27 12.13
N ALA A 63 -4.98 13.01 11.81
CA ALA A 63 -5.35 12.00 12.81
C ALA A 63 -4.22 11.71 13.79
N ALA A 64 -2.97 11.64 13.33
CA ALA A 64 -1.80 11.47 14.17
C ALA A 64 -1.61 12.66 15.12
N ALA A 65 -1.71 13.90 14.60
CA ALA A 65 -1.61 15.10 15.41
C ALA A 65 -2.72 15.20 16.47
N ALA A 66 -3.96 14.87 16.10
CA ALA A 66 -5.09 14.83 17.02
C ALA A 66 -4.92 13.75 18.10
N SER A 67 -4.41 12.57 17.72
CA SER A 67 -4.13 11.48 18.66
C SER A 67 -3.01 11.84 19.64
N ASP A 68 -1.95 12.48 19.15
CA ASP A 68 -0.84 12.96 19.99
C ASP A 68 -1.30 14.05 20.97
N GLN A 69 -2.12 14.98 20.51
CA GLN A 69 -2.70 16.00 21.37
C GLN A 69 -3.60 15.38 22.43
N LEU A 70 -4.52 14.51 22.05
CA LEU A 70 -5.39 13.80 22.98
C LEU A 70 -4.58 12.97 24.00
N GLY A 71 -3.49 12.35 23.56
CA GLY A 71 -2.58 11.61 24.43
C GLY A 71 -1.91 12.50 25.47
N ARG A 72 -1.42 13.68 25.06
CA ARG A 72 -0.84 14.67 25.99
C ARG A 72 -1.87 15.20 26.97
N ASP A 73 -3.04 15.62 26.48
CA ASP A 73 -4.11 16.17 27.31
C ASP A 73 -4.58 15.13 28.34
N THR A 74 -4.75 13.87 27.90
CA THR A 74 -5.13 12.76 28.78
C THR A 74 -4.03 12.46 29.82
N ALA A 75 -2.75 12.46 29.42
CA ALA A 75 -1.64 12.25 30.34
C ALA A 75 -1.56 13.37 31.39
N ASP A 76 -1.85 14.61 31.00
CA ASP A 76 -1.89 15.76 31.92
C ASP A 76 -3.05 15.65 32.90
N VAL A 77 -4.26 15.31 32.41
CA VAL A 77 -5.43 15.06 33.27
C VAL A 77 -5.15 13.93 34.25
N ILE A 78 -4.60 12.80 33.79
CA ILE A 78 -4.27 11.67 34.66
C ILE A 78 -3.26 12.11 35.72
N ARG A 79 -2.19 12.82 35.36
CA ARG A 79 -1.18 13.29 36.32
C ARG A 79 -1.70 14.33 37.31
N ALA A 80 -2.62 15.19 36.88
CA ALA A 80 -3.23 16.22 37.72
C ALA A 80 -4.37 15.68 38.62
N THR A 81 -4.86 14.47 38.37
CA THR A 81 -5.96 13.88 39.13
C THR A 81 -5.53 13.59 40.58
N PRO A 82 -6.34 13.93 41.59
CA PRO A 82 -6.05 13.58 42.98
C PRO A 82 -5.79 12.08 43.15
N GLY A 83 -4.67 11.73 43.78
CA GLY A 83 -4.24 10.34 43.97
C GLY A 83 -3.46 9.74 42.80
N ALA A 84 -3.21 10.47 41.71
CA ALA A 84 -2.38 9.98 40.60
C ALA A 84 -0.94 9.63 41.00
N ALA A 85 -0.41 10.32 42.00
CA ALA A 85 0.89 10.03 42.60
C ALA A 85 0.81 9.13 43.84
N ALA A 86 -0.38 8.57 44.15
CA ALA A 86 -0.52 7.70 45.29
C ALA A 86 0.38 6.46 45.10
N PRO A 87 1.15 6.06 46.13
CA PRO A 87 1.96 4.87 46.05
C PRO A 87 1.06 3.65 45.84
N ILE A 88 1.38 2.87 44.81
CA ILE A 88 0.73 1.58 44.57
C ILE A 88 1.29 0.59 45.59
N ASP A 89 0.41 -0.21 46.20
CA ASP A 89 0.83 -1.30 47.07
C ASP A 89 1.85 -2.21 46.33
N PRO A 90 3.03 -2.48 46.92
CA PRO A 90 4.08 -3.21 46.23
C PRO A 90 3.70 -4.64 45.88
N ALA A 91 2.84 -5.30 46.66
CA ALA A 91 2.34 -6.64 46.36
C ALA A 91 1.38 -6.63 45.17
N VAL A 92 0.51 -5.61 45.07
CA VAL A 92 -0.38 -5.42 43.91
C VAL A 92 0.43 -5.15 42.64
N ASN A 93 1.43 -4.27 42.71
CA ASN A 93 2.30 -3.97 41.57
C ASN A 93 3.08 -5.21 41.10
N ALA A 94 3.63 -6.00 42.03
CA ALA A 94 4.32 -7.24 41.70
C ALA A 94 3.40 -8.29 41.05
N ALA A 95 2.16 -8.43 41.56
CA ALA A 95 1.17 -9.34 40.97
C ALA A 95 0.76 -8.91 39.56
N ALA A 96 0.56 -7.61 39.33
CA ALA A 96 0.23 -7.06 38.02
C ALA A 96 1.37 -7.27 37.01
N LEU A 97 2.61 -6.96 37.39
CA LEU A 97 3.78 -7.20 36.56
C LEU A 97 3.93 -8.69 36.22
N ARG A 98 3.74 -9.57 37.19
CA ARG A 98 3.80 -11.02 36.95
C ARG A 98 2.75 -11.48 35.93
N ARG A 99 1.51 -10.98 36.03
CA ARG A 99 0.45 -11.28 35.04
C ARG A 99 0.78 -10.76 33.65
N ILE A 100 1.36 -9.57 33.53
CA ILE A 100 1.77 -9.01 32.24
C ILE A 100 2.89 -9.86 31.62
N CYS A 101 3.90 -10.23 32.41
CA CYS A 101 5.05 -11.01 31.92
C CYS A 101 4.70 -12.44 31.48
N LEU A 102 3.53 -12.96 31.85
CA LEU A 102 3.03 -14.24 31.36
C LEU A 102 2.44 -14.15 29.93
N ARG A 103 2.15 -12.94 29.42
CA ARG A 103 1.62 -12.77 28.06
C ARG A 103 2.74 -12.95 27.03
N ALA A 104 2.45 -13.63 25.93
CA ALA A 104 3.41 -13.92 24.86
C ALA A 104 4.17 -12.68 24.37
N ALA A 105 3.48 -11.55 24.18
CA ALA A 105 4.09 -10.28 23.72
C ALA A 105 5.13 -9.67 24.69
N TYR A 106 5.16 -10.10 25.96
CA TYR A 106 6.00 -9.50 27.00
C TYR A 106 7.01 -10.49 27.60
N ARG A 107 6.92 -11.78 27.27
CA ARG A 107 7.74 -12.86 27.86
C ARG A 107 9.24 -12.61 27.72
N ASP A 108 9.67 -12.07 26.58
CA ASP A 108 11.09 -11.90 26.25
C ASP A 108 11.65 -10.54 26.68
N GLN A 109 10.85 -9.69 27.32
CA GLN A 109 11.36 -8.41 27.80
C GLN A 109 12.35 -8.65 28.95
N PRO A 110 13.52 -7.97 28.97
CA PRO A 110 14.56 -8.19 29.99
C PRO A 110 14.03 -8.12 31.43
N ARG A 111 13.10 -7.19 31.69
CA ARG A 111 12.41 -7.05 32.98
C ARG A 111 11.59 -8.28 33.38
N CYS A 112 10.95 -8.93 32.41
CA CYS A 112 10.10 -10.09 32.63
C CYS A 112 10.93 -11.37 32.80
N VAL A 113 12.03 -11.49 32.05
CA VAL A 113 13.00 -12.57 32.22
C VAL A 113 13.64 -12.51 33.62
N ALA A 114 14.01 -11.31 34.08
CA ALA A 114 14.53 -11.11 35.44
C ALA A 114 13.49 -11.45 36.53
N LEU A 115 12.21 -11.13 36.29
CA LEU A 115 11.12 -11.35 37.25
C LEU A 115 10.66 -12.82 37.34
N LEU A 116 10.56 -13.51 36.19
CA LEU A 116 10.03 -14.87 36.10
C LEU A 116 11.12 -15.96 36.17
N GLY A 117 12.37 -15.60 35.87
CA GLY A 117 13.50 -16.52 35.78
C GLY A 117 13.40 -17.54 34.63
N PRO A 118 14.41 -18.40 34.46
CA PRO A 118 14.51 -19.34 33.33
C PRO A 118 13.43 -20.43 33.30
N ARG A 119 12.64 -20.59 34.38
CA ARG A 119 11.68 -21.71 34.56
C ARG A 119 10.28 -21.43 34.01
N ALA A 120 9.98 -20.23 33.55
CA ALA A 120 8.64 -19.86 33.06
C ALA A 120 8.43 -20.14 31.56
N SER A 121 9.48 -20.48 30.80
CA SER A 121 9.39 -20.80 29.38
C SER A 121 9.01 -22.26 29.08
N THR A 122 8.97 -23.13 30.09
CA THR A 122 8.73 -24.58 29.92
C THR A 122 7.30 -25.04 30.22
N ILE A 123 6.37 -24.16 30.63
CA ILE A 123 5.01 -24.56 31.02
C ILE A 123 4.03 -24.60 29.82
N ASP A 124 4.46 -24.24 28.61
CA ASP A 124 3.55 -24.12 27.46
C ASP A 124 4.17 -24.67 26.17
N ARG A 125 4.47 -25.97 26.15
CA ARG A 125 4.74 -26.74 24.93
C ARG A 125 3.98 -28.05 24.96
#